data_AF-A0A4Q0VXI4-F1
#
_entry.id   AF-A0A4Q0VXI4-F1
#
_cell.length_a   1.000
_cell.length_b   1.000
_cell.length_c   1.000
_cell.angle_alpha   90.00
_cell.angle_beta   90.00
_cell.angle_gamma   90.00
#
_symmetry.space_group_name_H-M   'P 1'
#
loop_
_entity.id
_entity.type
_entity.pdbx_description
1 polymer ?
#
loop_
_entity_poly.entity_id
_entity_poly.type
_entity_poly.pdbx_seq_one_letter_code
_entity_poly.pdbx_strand_id
1 'polypeptide(L)'
;MVEKTKYYSDFEAKKLICEIGKRVYNKNFVAANDGNISVKVGPNTIWTTPTGVSKGFMTPDMMVKMDLSGKILAGKLKPSSEVKMHLRVYKENPEVNAVVHAHPPVATSYAIAGISLEKPISPEAVVLLGRVPVAKYATPGTEEVPDSIAPYCKDHNAVLLANHGALTWGRDIIEAYYRMESLEHYALMSMYSTNIINKANELSCSQVSDLIEIRTKMGIHSGGVPPCEEQPNQTDTSKEQLIEEVVRKVTAEILKKLK
;
A
#
# COMPACT_ATOMS: atom_id res chain seq x y z
N MET A 1 -3.17 13.46 -30.45
CA MET A 1 -3.08 12.84 -29.11
C MET A 1 -3.58 11.41 -29.26
N VAL A 2 -2.71 10.41 -29.09
CA VAL A 2 -3.15 9.00 -29.16
C VAL A 2 -4.01 8.75 -27.92
N GLU A 3 -5.28 8.39 -28.11
CA GLU A 3 -6.13 7.89 -27.03
C GLU A 3 -5.39 6.73 -26.36
N LYS A 4 -4.95 6.92 -25.11
CA LYS A 4 -4.42 5.80 -24.32
C LYS A 4 -5.58 4.83 -24.12
N THR A 5 -5.50 3.66 -24.75
CA THR A 5 -6.46 2.60 -24.52
C THR A 5 -6.46 2.23 -23.02
N LYS A 6 -7.64 2.06 -22.42
CA LYS A 6 -7.79 1.71 -20.99
C LYS A 6 -7.08 0.39 -20.63
N TYR A 7 -6.83 -0.47 -21.61
CA TYR A 7 -6.23 -1.79 -21.43
C TYR A 7 -5.01 -1.96 -22.35
N TYR A 8 -4.03 -2.75 -21.86
CA TYR A 8 -2.88 -3.19 -22.66
C TYR A 8 -3.29 -4.25 -23.69
N SER A 9 -2.56 -4.34 -24.79
CA SER A 9 -2.62 -5.52 -25.66
C SER A 9 -2.12 -6.77 -24.93
N ASP A 10 -2.51 -7.96 -25.42
CA ASP A 10 -2.03 -9.24 -24.87
C ASP A 10 -0.49 -9.32 -24.88
N PHE A 11 0.16 -8.79 -25.92
CA PHE A 11 1.62 -8.80 -26.03
C PHE A 11 2.28 -7.91 -24.97
N GLU A 12 1.79 -6.67 -24.83
CA GLU A 12 2.31 -5.71 -23.85
C GLU A 12 2.10 -6.19 -22.42
N ALA A 13 0.90 -6.68 -22.08
CA ALA A 13 0.59 -7.17 -20.74
C ALA A 13 1.54 -8.29 -20.31
N LYS A 14 1.75 -9.29 -21.17
CA LYS A 14 2.67 -10.41 -20.88
C LYS A 14 4.12 -9.93 -20.72
N LYS A 15 4.57 -9.01 -21.57
CA LYS A 15 5.92 -8.42 -21.49
C LYS A 15 6.12 -7.64 -20.18
N LEU A 16 5.14 -6.82 -19.80
CA LEU A 16 5.17 -6.03 -18.57
C LEU A 16 5.12 -6.93 -17.32
N ILE A 17 4.32 -8.00 -17.32
CA ILE A 17 4.30 -8.96 -16.22
C ILE A 17 5.69 -9.61 -16.04
N CYS A 18 6.35 -10.03 -17.13
CA CYS A 18 7.71 -10.55 -17.07
C CYS A 18 8.72 -9.49 -16.58
N GLU A 19 8.58 -8.24 -17.02
CA GLU A 19 9.44 -7.14 -16.57
C GLU A 19 9.30 -6.89 -15.06
N ILE A 20 8.07 -6.73 -14.57
CA ILE A 20 7.82 -6.53 -13.14
C ILE A 20 8.25 -7.76 -12.34
N GLY A 21 8.05 -8.97 -12.87
CA GLY A 21 8.57 -10.21 -12.30
C GLY A 21 10.08 -10.18 -12.06
N LYS A 22 10.86 -9.69 -13.04
CA LYS A 22 12.31 -9.48 -12.90
C LYS A 22 12.65 -8.44 -11.85
N ARG A 23 11.90 -7.33 -11.81
CA ARG A 23 12.17 -6.26 -10.85
C ARG A 23 11.91 -6.70 -9.40
N VAL A 24 10.79 -7.37 -9.11
CA VAL A 24 10.50 -7.89 -7.76
C VAL A 24 11.52 -8.96 -7.35
N TYR A 25 11.94 -9.81 -8.28
CA TYR A 25 12.98 -10.81 -8.04
C TYR A 25 14.33 -10.17 -7.73
N ASN A 26 14.79 -9.20 -8.54
CA ASN A 26 16.07 -8.52 -8.35
C ASN A 26 16.13 -7.69 -7.06
N LYS A 27 14.97 -7.31 -6.51
CA LYS A 27 14.87 -6.64 -5.20
C LYS A 27 14.72 -7.60 -4.01
N ASN A 28 14.76 -8.91 -4.25
CA ASN A 28 14.51 -9.94 -3.24
C ASN A 28 13.13 -9.80 -2.56
N PHE A 29 12.13 -9.31 -3.28
CA PHE A 29 10.74 -9.24 -2.77
C PHE A 29 10.01 -10.57 -2.92
N VAL A 30 10.64 -11.54 -3.58
CA VAL A 30 10.11 -12.87 -3.84
C VAL A 30 11.23 -13.89 -3.65
N ALA A 31 10.92 -15.04 -3.07
CA ALA A 31 11.82 -16.16 -2.88
C ALA A 31 11.30 -17.40 -3.63
N ALA A 32 12.21 -18.08 -4.33
CA ALA A 32 11.88 -19.23 -5.18
C ALA A 32 10.72 -18.94 -6.14
N ASN A 33 9.53 -19.47 -5.86
CA ASN A 33 8.33 -19.43 -6.71
C ASN A 33 7.17 -18.64 -6.10
N ASP A 34 7.37 -17.95 -4.98
CA ASP A 34 6.31 -17.15 -4.35
C ASP A 34 5.94 -15.90 -5.18
N GLY A 35 5.00 -15.10 -4.66
CA GLY A 35 4.47 -13.93 -5.34
C GLY A 35 3.60 -14.26 -6.55
N ASN A 36 2.89 -13.26 -7.08
CA ASN A 36 2.20 -13.34 -8.35
C ASN A 36 1.77 -11.95 -8.84
N ILE A 37 1.58 -11.83 -10.15
CA ILE A 37 1.28 -10.57 -10.81
C ILE A 37 0.14 -10.81 -11.80
N SER A 38 -0.81 -9.89 -11.88
CA SER A 38 -1.85 -9.92 -12.90
C SER A 38 -2.18 -8.53 -13.44
N VAL A 39 -2.69 -8.49 -14.67
CA VAL A 39 -3.06 -7.25 -15.38
C VAL A 39 -4.33 -7.47 -16.20
N LYS A 40 -5.27 -6.52 -16.16
CA LYS A 40 -6.45 -6.48 -17.04
C LYS A 40 -6.06 -6.13 -18.48
N VAL A 41 -6.58 -6.91 -19.42
CA VAL A 41 -6.49 -6.69 -20.87
C VAL A 41 -7.87 -6.51 -21.51
N GLY A 42 -8.85 -6.19 -20.69
CA GLY A 42 -10.24 -5.97 -21.06
C GLY A 42 -11.11 -5.79 -19.82
N PRO A 43 -12.42 -5.52 -19.98
CA PRO A 43 -13.31 -5.28 -18.85
C PRO A 43 -13.37 -6.47 -17.88
N ASN A 44 -13.37 -7.70 -18.43
CA ASN A 44 -13.56 -8.94 -17.68
C ASN A 44 -12.41 -9.95 -17.85
N THR A 45 -11.25 -9.51 -18.34
CA THR A 45 -10.17 -10.44 -18.74
C THR A 45 -8.82 -9.97 -18.22
N ILE A 46 -8.04 -10.90 -17.69
CA ILE A 46 -6.69 -10.68 -17.16
C ILE A 46 -5.67 -11.63 -17.78
N TRP A 47 -4.41 -11.21 -17.79
CA TRP A 47 -3.26 -12.11 -17.78
C TRP A 47 -2.69 -12.20 -16.37
N THR A 48 -2.23 -13.38 -15.98
CA THR A 48 -1.61 -13.63 -14.68
C THR A 48 -0.39 -14.54 -14.80
N THR A 49 0.50 -14.47 -13.83
CA THR A 49 1.65 -15.36 -13.68
C THR A 49 1.22 -16.82 -13.44
N PRO A 50 1.96 -17.81 -13.95
CA PRO A 50 1.72 -19.21 -13.66
C PRO A 50 2.16 -19.59 -12.23
N THR A 51 1.67 -20.73 -11.75
CA THR A 51 2.19 -21.37 -10.52
C THR A 51 3.53 -22.06 -10.76
N GLY A 52 4.35 -22.20 -9.72
CA GLY A 52 5.58 -23.00 -9.74
C GLY A 52 6.74 -22.42 -10.56
N VAL A 53 6.66 -21.16 -10.96
CA VAL A 53 7.72 -20.47 -11.72
C VAL A 53 8.22 -19.26 -10.94
N SER A 54 9.54 -19.13 -10.88
CA SER A 54 10.21 -17.99 -10.27
C SER A 54 10.02 -16.73 -11.12
N LYS A 55 9.71 -15.61 -10.46
CA LYS A 55 9.23 -14.39 -11.12
C LYS A 55 10.33 -13.73 -11.96
N GLY A 56 11.59 -13.94 -11.61
CA GLY A 56 12.74 -13.48 -12.40
C GLY A 56 12.95 -14.24 -13.72
N PHE A 57 12.39 -15.44 -13.85
CA PHE A 57 12.66 -16.37 -14.96
C PHE A 57 11.45 -16.64 -15.86
N MET A 58 10.35 -15.90 -15.65
CA MET A 58 9.15 -16.04 -16.48
C MET A 58 9.38 -15.55 -17.91
N THR A 59 8.80 -16.24 -18.88
CA THR A 59 8.71 -15.80 -20.28
C THR A 59 7.26 -15.50 -20.66
N PRO A 60 7.00 -14.65 -21.68
CA PRO A 60 5.63 -14.28 -22.06
C PRO A 60 4.71 -15.46 -22.39
N ASP A 61 5.24 -16.55 -22.97
CA ASP A 61 4.48 -17.76 -23.33
C ASP A 61 4.02 -18.60 -22.13
N MET A 62 4.57 -18.34 -20.93
CA MET A 62 4.18 -19.00 -19.69
C MET A 62 2.94 -18.38 -19.03
N MET A 63 2.52 -17.19 -19.46
CA MET A 63 1.40 -16.47 -18.84
C MET A 63 0.08 -17.21 -19.05
N VAL A 64 -0.87 -17.00 -18.14
CA VAL A 64 -2.21 -17.59 -18.18
C VAL A 64 -3.25 -16.50 -18.31
N LYS A 65 -4.15 -16.62 -19.31
CA LYS A 65 -5.27 -15.69 -19.52
C LYS A 65 -6.50 -16.24 -18.84
N MET A 66 -7.18 -15.41 -18.08
CA MET A 66 -8.38 -15.79 -17.33
C MET A 66 -9.44 -14.70 -17.43
N ASP A 67 -10.71 -15.07 -17.28
CA ASP A 67 -11.74 -14.09 -16.96
C ASP A 67 -11.81 -13.79 -15.46
N LEU A 68 -12.57 -12.77 -15.06
CA LEU A 68 -12.73 -12.38 -13.66
C LEU A 68 -13.54 -13.40 -12.82
N SER A 69 -14.16 -14.41 -13.43
CA SER A 69 -14.78 -15.53 -12.70
C SER A 69 -13.79 -16.63 -12.31
N GLY A 70 -12.57 -16.56 -12.83
CA GLY A 70 -11.52 -17.55 -12.60
C GLY A 70 -11.45 -18.62 -13.70
N LYS A 71 -12.24 -18.51 -14.78
CA LYS A 71 -12.16 -19.44 -15.90
C LYS A 71 -10.91 -19.15 -16.74
N ILE A 72 -10.13 -20.20 -17.02
CA ILE A 72 -8.97 -20.11 -17.90
C ILE A 72 -9.45 -19.98 -19.35
N LEU A 73 -8.95 -18.96 -20.05
CA LEU A 73 -9.26 -18.67 -21.45
C LEU A 73 -8.12 -19.07 -22.39
N ALA A 74 -6.86 -18.95 -21.95
CA ALA A 74 -5.68 -19.34 -22.71
C ALA A 74 -4.46 -19.54 -21.80
N GLY A 75 -3.42 -20.21 -22.31
CA GLY A 75 -2.17 -20.50 -21.60
C GLY A 75 -1.94 -22.01 -21.47
N LYS A 76 -0.66 -22.41 -21.39
CA LYS A 76 -0.26 -23.84 -21.29
C LYS A 76 -0.05 -24.30 -19.83
N LEU A 77 0.19 -23.35 -18.93
CA LEU A 77 0.45 -23.60 -17.52
C LEU A 77 -0.79 -23.33 -16.67
N LYS A 78 -0.74 -23.76 -15.41
CA LYS A 78 -1.76 -23.42 -14.41
C LYS A 78 -1.48 -22.04 -13.81
N PRO A 79 -2.51 -21.23 -13.50
CA PRO A 79 -2.32 -19.94 -12.85
C PRO A 79 -1.79 -20.14 -11.41
N SER A 80 -1.25 -19.06 -10.82
CA SER A 80 -0.91 -19.04 -9.40
C SER A 80 -2.08 -19.54 -8.54
N SER A 81 -1.79 -20.33 -7.49
CA SER A 81 -2.79 -20.80 -6.52
C SER A 81 -3.50 -19.65 -5.80
N GLU A 82 -2.88 -18.47 -5.76
CA GLU A 82 -3.39 -17.31 -5.02
C GLU A 82 -4.03 -16.25 -5.91
N VAL A 83 -4.20 -16.52 -7.22
CA VAL A 83 -4.86 -15.57 -8.14
C VAL A 83 -6.26 -15.15 -7.67
N LYS A 84 -6.91 -15.95 -6.83
CA LYS A 84 -8.22 -15.63 -6.22
C LYS A 84 -8.23 -14.29 -5.49
N MET A 85 -7.14 -13.93 -4.80
CA MET A 85 -7.07 -12.63 -4.11
C MET A 85 -7.00 -11.47 -5.13
N HIS A 86 -6.37 -11.69 -6.28
CA HIS A 86 -6.36 -10.70 -7.38
C HIS A 86 -7.77 -10.53 -7.96
N LEU A 87 -8.47 -11.64 -8.20
CA LEU A 87 -9.85 -11.63 -8.69
C LEU A 87 -10.78 -10.88 -7.74
N ARG A 88 -10.61 -11.06 -6.42
CA ARG A 88 -11.34 -10.29 -5.41
C ARG A 88 -11.09 -8.80 -5.54
N VAL A 89 -9.83 -8.36 -5.65
CA VAL A 89 -9.51 -6.93 -5.83
C VAL A 89 -10.22 -6.35 -7.06
N TYR A 90 -10.17 -7.03 -8.21
CA TYR A 90 -10.84 -6.57 -9.43
C TYR A 90 -12.37 -6.50 -9.31
N LYS A 91 -12.96 -7.42 -8.53
CA LYS A 91 -14.42 -7.47 -8.30
C LYS A 91 -14.89 -6.34 -7.38
N GLU A 92 -14.14 -6.08 -6.31
CA GLU A 92 -14.49 -5.03 -5.35
C GLU A 92 -14.16 -3.62 -5.88
N ASN A 93 -13.15 -3.50 -6.75
CA ASN A 93 -12.69 -2.22 -7.29
C ASN A 93 -12.48 -2.28 -8.82
N PRO A 94 -13.50 -1.88 -9.62
CA PRO A 94 -13.43 -1.92 -11.09
C PRO A 94 -12.38 -1.00 -11.73
N GLU A 95 -11.87 0.00 -11.00
CA GLU A 95 -10.84 0.94 -11.47
C GLU A 95 -9.42 0.37 -11.41
N VAL A 96 -9.24 -0.75 -10.70
CA VAL A 96 -7.97 -1.49 -10.67
C VAL A 96 -7.76 -2.24 -11.97
N ASN A 97 -6.59 -2.07 -12.58
CA ASN A 97 -6.17 -2.84 -13.76
C ASN A 97 -4.92 -3.70 -13.54
N ALA A 98 -4.27 -3.63 -12.38
CA ALA A 98 -3.19 -4.54 -12.06
C ALA A 98 -3.08 -4.79 -10.55
N VAL A 99 -2.57 -5.97 -10.22
CA VAL A 99 -2.35 -6.43 -8.85
C VAL A 99 -1.00 -7.14 -8.77
N VAL A 100 -0.23 -6.83 -7.72
CA VAL A 100 1.09 -7.41 -7.42
C VAL A 100 1.05 -7.96 -6.00
N HIS A 101 1.34 -9.25 -5.87
CA HIS A 101 1.60 -9.92 -4.62
C HIS A 101 3.07 -10.31 -4.54
N ALA A 102 3.69 -10.01 -3.40
CA ALA A 102 5.08 -10.31 -3.11
C ALA A 102 5.29 -10.41 -1.59
N HIS A 103 6.47 -10.86 -1.18
CA HIS A 103 6.91 -10.99 0.22
C HIS A 103 8.16 -10.13 0.50
N PRO A 104 8.11 -8.77 0.36
CA PRO A 104 9.25 -7.91 0.69
C PRO A 104 9.69 -8.09 2.15
N PRO A 105 10.99 -8.21 2.46
CA PRO A 105 11.44 -8.64 3.78
C PRO A 105 10.93 -7.81 4.96
N VAL A 106 10.99 -6.48 4.88
CA VAL A 106 10.61 -5.63 6.02
C VAL A 106 9.09 -5.51 6.11
N ALA A 107 8.39 -5.26 5.00
CA ALA A 107 6.92 -5.23 4.97
C ALA A 107 6.32 -6.56 5.47
N THR A 108 6.91 -7.69 5.07
CA THR A 108 6.50 -9.01 5.54
C THR A 108 6.80 -9.18 7.03
N SER A 109 7.90 -8.61 7.55
CA SER A 109 8.18 -8.60 8.99
C SER A 109 7.12 -7.84 9.80
N TYR A 110 6.63 -6.70 9.29
CA TYR A 110 5.48 -6.00 9.88
C TYR A 110 4.21 -6.86 9.84
N ALA A 111 3.96 -7.55 8.72
CA ALA A 111 2.83 -8.46 8.57
C ALA A 111 2.89 -9.65 9.55
N ILE A 112 4.08 -10.21 9.79
CA ILE A 112 4.33 -11.26 10.79
C ILE A 112 4.09 -10.72 12.20
N ALA A 113 4.55 -9.49 12.49
CA ALA A 113 4.37 -8.85 13.78
C ALA A 113 2.93 -8.39 14.05
N GLY A 114 2.05 -8.39 13.04
CA GLY A 114 0.69 -7.86 13.16
C GLY A 114 0.66 -6.34 13.33
N ILE A 115 1.69 -5.63 12.86
CA ILE A 115 1.82 -4.18 12.98
C ILE A 115 1.45 -3.54 11.65
N SER A 116 0.43 -2.68 11.67
CA SER A 116 0.00 -1.92 10.49
C SER A 116 0.95 -0.75 10.19
N LEU A 117 0.99 -0.36 8.93
CA LEU A 117 1.81 0.72 8.39
C LEU A 117 0.90 1.91 8.07
N GLU A 118 0.39 2.56 9.12
CA GLU A 118 -0.59 3.67 9.00
C GLU A 118 -0.07 5.03 9.48
N LYS A 119 1.10 5.09 10.13
CA LYS A 119 1.59 6.34 10.73
C LYS A 119 2.06 7.34 9.65
N PRO A 120 1.57 8.59 9.61
CA PRO A 120 1.94 9.53 8.56
C PRO A 120 3.34 10.12 8.82
N ILE A 121 4.41 9.34 8.63
CA ILE A 121 5.81 9.77 8.87
C ILE A 121 6.59 10.02 7.56
N SER A 122 5.97 9.78 6.40
CA SER A 122 6.56 10.04 5.07
C SER A 122 5.49 10.61 4.13
N PRO A 123 5.73 11.77 3.50
CA PRO A 123 4.85 12.33 2.48
C PRO A 123 4.57 11.36 1.33
N GLU A 124 5.60 10.66 0.84
CA GLU A 124 5.50 9.70 -0.25
C GLU A 124 4.59 8.52 0.12
N ALA A 125 4.70 8.01 1.35
CA ALA A 125 3.82 6.95 1.85
C ALA A 125 2.37 7.41 1.92
N VAL A 126 2.10 8.62 2.43
CA VAL A 126 0.74 9.19 2.49
C VAL A 126 0.12 9.32 1.08
N VAL A 127 0.90 9.79 0.11
CA VAL A 127 0.44 10.01 -1.27
C VAL A 127 0.26 8.70 -2.03
N LEU A 128 1.21 7.76 -1.98
CA LEU A 128 1.18 6.56 -2.81
C LEU A 128 0.41 5.40 -2.17
N LEU A 129 0.49 5.26 -0.85
CA LEU A 129 -0.11 4.15 -0.11
C LEU A 129 -1.33 4.61 0.69
N GLY A 130 -1.19 5.72 1.41
CA GLY A 130 -2.11 6.15 2.45
C GLY A 130 -2.04 5.20 3.66
N ARG A 131 -3.15 4.56 4.00
CA ARG A 131 -3.22 3.55 5.06
C ARG A 131 -2.82 2.18 4.52
N VAL A 132 -1.99 1.45 5.27
CA VAL A 132 -1.68 0.05 4.98
C VAL A 132 -2.01 -0.82 6.20
N PRO A 133 -3.20 -1.42 6.25
CA PRO A 133 -3.63 -2.28 7.34
C PRO A 133 -3.01 -3.68 7.24
N VAL A 134 -3.14 -4.45 8.31
CA VAL A 134 -2.90 -5.90 8.32
C VAL A 134 -4.24 -6.62 8.21
N ALA A 135 -4.46 -7.34 7.11
CA ALA A 135 -5.61 -8.22 6.98
C ALA A 135 -5.53 -9.39 7.96
N LYS A 136 -6.70 -9.89 8.39
CA LYS A 136 -6.77 -11.08 9.26
C LYS A 136 -6.08 -12.26 8.58
N TYR A 137 -5.42 -13.09 9.40
CA TYR A 137 -4.81 -14.32 8.92
C TYR A 137 -5.84 -15.19 8.21
N ALA A 138 -5.41 -15.79 7.11
CA ALA A 138 -6.17 -16.72 6.30
C ALA A 138 -5.17 -17.69 5.66
N THR A 139 -5.56 -18.95 5.50
CA THR A 139 -4.65 -19.94 4.91
C THR A 139 -4.43 -19.66 3.41
N PRO A 140 -3.18 -19.50 2.93
CA PRO A 140 -2.87 -19.29 1.52
C PRO A 140 -3.55 -20.31 0.58
N GLY A 141 -4.06 -19.83 -0.56
CA GLY A 141 -4.76 -20.65 -1.56
C GLY A 141 -6.23 -21.00 -1.26
N THR A 142 -6.75 -20.65 -0.07
CA THR A 142 -8.16 -20.82 0.29
C THR A 142 -9.01 -19.61 -0.11
N GLU A 143 -10.34 -19.70 0.03
CA GLU A 143 -11.25 -18.55 -0.15
C GLU A 143 -11.17 -17.54 1.01
N GLU A 144 -10.58 -17.92 2.14
CA GLU A 144 -10.45 -17.05 3.30
C GLU A 144 -9.54 -15.84 3.01
N VAL A 145 -8.54 -15.99 2.13
CA VAL A 145 -7.63 -14.90 1.76
C VAL A 145 -8.35 -13.80 0.98
N PRO A 146 -9.09 -14.10 -0.10
CA PRO A 146 -10.03 -13.14 -0.70
C PRO A 146 -10.94 -12.45 0.31
N ASP A 147 -11.54 -13.19 1.24
CA ASP A 147 -12.50 -12.62 2.18
C ASP A 147 -11.83 -11.71 3.23
N SER A 148 -10.59 -12.03 3.63
CA SER A 148 -9.83 -11.21 4.58
C SER A 148 -9.40 -9.87 4.01
N ILE A 149 -9.20 -9.77 2.68
CA ILE A 149 -8.80 -8.52 2.02
C ILE A 149 -9.97 -7.68 1.52
N ALA A 150 -11.16 -8.28 1.32
CA ALA A 150 -12.32 -7.63 0.71
C ALA A 150 -12.71 -6.28 1.35
N PRO A 151 -12.65 -6.09 2.68
CA PRO A 151 -12.96 -4.80 3.31
C PRO A 151 -12.06 -3.64 2.87
N TYR A 152 -10.87 -3.93 2.35
CA TYR A 152 -9.86 -2.92 2.03
C TYR A 152 -9.80 -2.57 0.54
N CYS A 153 -10.29 -3.44 -0.35
CA CYS A 153 -10.07 -3.34 -1.80
C CYS A 153 -10.60 -2.05 -2.44
N LYS A 154 -11.66 -1.45 -1.89
CA LYS A 154 -12.26 -0.21 -2.42
C LYS A 154 -11.43 1.03 -2.10
N ASP A 155 -11.00 1.13 -0.86
CA ASP A 155 -10.49 2.39 -0.31
C ASP A 155 -8.98 2.41 -0.09
N HIS A 156 -8.30 1.25 -0.09
CA HIS A 156 -6.85 1.15 0.14
C HIS A 156 -6.09 0.94 -1.17
N ASN A 157 -4.76 1.07 -1.12
CA ASN A 157 -3.87 0.82 -2.24
C ASN A 157 -2.97 -0.40 -2.03
N ALA A 158 -2.81 -0.80 -0.77
CA ALA A 158 -1.96 -1.87 -0.31
C ALA A 158 -2.51 -2.46 0.98
N VAL A 159 -2.24 -3.74 1.21
CA VAL A 159 -2.59 -4.48 2.43
C VAL A 159 -1.44 -5.42 2.79
N LEU A 160 -1.09 -5.48 4.07
CA LEU A 160 -0.25 -6.54 4.63
C LEU A 160 -1.12 -7.76 4.93
N LEU A 161 -0.63 -8.95 4.60
CA LEU A 161 -1.29 -10.22 4.85
C LEU A 161 -0.63 -10.87 6.08
N ALA A 162 -1.35 -10.98 7.20
CA ALA A 162 -0.80 -11.47 8.46
C ALA A 162 -0.01 -12.78 8.28
N ASN A 163 1.24 -12.83 8.76
CA ASN A 163 2.14 -13.98 8.64
C ASN A 163 2.39 -14.48 7.21
N HIS A 164 2.21 -13.64 6.18
CA HIS A 164 2.30 -14.07 4.80
C HIS A 164 3.12 -13.12 3.93
N GLY A 165 2.66 -11.89 3.70
CA GLY A 165 3.32 -10.99 2.75
C GLY A 165 2.52 -9.71 2.49
N ALA A 166 2.57 -9.19 1.28
CA ALA A 166 1.86 -7.96 0.91
C ALA A 166 1.11 -8.10 -0.42
N LEU A 167 0.05 -7.31 -0.56
CA LEU A 167 -0.72 -7.18 -1.79
C LEU A 167 -0.88 -5.70 -2.13
N THR A 168 -0.53 -5.32 -3.34
CA THR A 168 -0.74 -3.96 -3.86
C THR A 168 -1.50 -4.01 -5.18
N TRP A 169 -2.22 -2.95 -5.49
CA TRP A 169 -2.96 -2.82 -6.75
C TRP A 169 -2.87 -1.41 -7.29
N GLY A 170 -3.22 -1.21 -8.57
CA GLY A 170 -3.13 0.09 -9.23
C GLY A 170 -3.96 0.18 -10.51
N ARG A 171 -4.06 1.39 -11.07
CA ARG A 171 -4.72 1.68 -12.35
C ARG A 171 -3.94 1.13 -13.53
N ASP A 172 -2.67 0.82 -13.32
CA ASP A 172 -1.82 0.05 -14.22
C ASP A 172 -0.77 -0.76 -13.43
N ILE A 173 -0.01 -1.60 -14.15
CA ILE A 173 0.98 -2.50 -13.56
C ILE A 173 2.18 -1.76 -12.95
N ILE A 174 2.52 -0.59 -13.48
CA ILE A 174 3.63 0.23 -12.96
C ILE A 174 3.21 0.84 -11.63
N GLU A 175 2.00 1.38 -11.53
CA GLU A 175 1.46 1.91 -10.27
C GLU A 175 1.34 0.81 -9.20
N ALA A 176 0.81 -0.37 -9.55
CA ALA A 176 0.74 -1.50 -8.60
C ALA A 176 2.13 -1.90 -8.09
N TYR A 177 3.13 -1.96 -8.98
CA TYR A 177 4.51 -2.26 -8.63
C TYR A 177 5.17 -1.17 -7.80
N TYR A 178 5.02 0.11 -8.17
CA TYR A 178 5.57 1.23 -7.40
C TYR A 178 4.98 1.30 -6.00
N ARG A 179 3.70 0.96 -5.81
CA ARG A 179 3.12 0.79 -4.47
C ARG A 179 3.81 -0.33 -3.69
N MET A 180 4.19 -1.45 -4.33
CA MET A 180 4.94 -2.51 -3.66
C MET A 180 6.34 -2.05 -3.25
N GLU A 181 7.04 -1.30 -4.12
CA GLU A 181 8.35 -0.72 -3.78
C GLU A 181 8.26 0.32 -2.66
N SER A 182 7.28 1.22 -2.74
CA SER A 182 7.03 2.23 -1.72
C SER A 182 6.63 1.60 -0.40
N LEU A 183 5.87 0.50 -0.42
CA LEU A 183 5.49 -0.23 0.79
C LEU A 183 6.72 -0.78 1.51
N GLU A 184 7.61 -1.48 0.81
CA GLU A 184 8.85 -1.98 1.42
C GLU A 184 9.74 -0.84 1.91
N HIS A 185 9.89 0.22 1.11
CA HIS A 185 10.70 1.36 1.49
C HIS A 185 10.15 2.05 2.75
N TYR A 186 8.83 2.22 2.81
CA TYR A 186 8.16 2.81 3.97
C TYR A 186 8.25 1.91 5.20
N ALA A 187 8.10 0.59 5.05
CA ALA A 187 8.32 -0.37 6.12
C ALA A 187 9.76 -0.29 6.67
N LEU A 188 10.76 -0.21 5.79
CA LEU A 188 12.16 -0.05 6.17
C LEU A 188 12.43 1.26 6.93
N MET A 189 11.90 2.39 6.42
CA MET A 189 12.05 3.68 7.09
C MET A 189 11.30 3.74 8.42
N SER A 190 10.12 3.13 8.50
CA SER A 190 9.39 2.97 9.75
C SER A 190 10.21 2.14 10.72
N MET A 191 10.76 0.99 10.33
CA MET A 191 11.56 0.14 11.21
C MET A 191 12.76 0.90 11.78
N TYR A 192 13.51 1.62 10.92
CA TYR A 192 14.64 2.40 11.37
C TYR A 192 14.22 3.51 12.33
N SER A 193 13.18 4.28 12.00
CA SER A 193 12.75 5.40 12.84
C SER A 193 12.10 4.94 14.14
N THR A 194 11.16 3.99 14.11
CA THR A 194 10.36 3.60 15.27
C THR A 194 10.97 2.50 16.13
N ASN A 195 11.84 1.64 15.59
CA ASN A 195 12.36 0.48 16.34
C ASN A 195 13.87 0.54 16.57
N ILE A 196 14.64 1.20 15.69
CA ILE A 196 16.09 1.33 15.85
C ILE A 196 16.46 2.66 16.50
N ILE A 197 16.03 3.78 15.90
CA ILE A 197 16.22 5.14 16.43
C ILE A 197 15.25 5.40 17.59
N ASN A 198 14.11 4.69 17.61
CA ASN A 198 13.06 4.82 18.61
C ASN A 198 12.43 6.23 18.69
N LYS A 199 12.39 6.93 17.55
CA LYS A 199 11.75 8.25 17.38
C LYS A 199 11.39 8.49 15.91
N ALA A 200 10.15 8.88 15.66
CA ALA A 200 9.68 9.40 14.37
C ALA A 200 8.85 10.67 14.61
N ASN A 201 8.97 11.64 13.72
CA ASN A 201 8.10 12.82 13.74
C ASN A 201 6.92 12.54 12.81
N GLU A 202 5.71 12.50 13.37
CA GLU A 202 4.48 12.31 12.60
C GLU A 202 4.04 13.64 11.98
N LEU A 203 3.50 13.57 10.76
CA LEU A 203 2.91 14.71 10.08
C LEU A 203 1.63 15.13 10.80
N SER A 204 1.44 16.44 10.95
CA SER A 204 0.21 17.01 11.50
C SER A 204 -0.99 16.77 10.58
N CYS A 205 -2.21 16.88 11.11
CA CYS A 205 -3.42 16.74 10.31
C CYS A 205 -3.51 17.72 9.13
N SER A 206 -3.01 18.95 9.29
CA SER A 206 -2.93 19.93 8.19
C SER A 206 -2.02 19.44 7.05
N GLN A 207 -0.83 18.94 7.39
CA GLN A 207 0.12 18.38 6.42
C GLN A 207 -0.42 17.12 5.74
N VAL A 208 -1.10 16.25 6.49
CA VAL A 208 -1.77 15.08 5.91
C VAL A 208 -2.83 15.55 4.91
N SER A 209 -3.67 16.52 5.26
CA SER A 209 -4.69 17.08 4.36
C SER A 209 -4.09 17.62 3.06
N ASP A 210 -3.02 18.42 3.14
CA ASP A 210 -2.32 18.95 1.95
C ASP A 210 -1.82 17.82 1.03
N LEU A 211 -1.32 16.73 1.63
CA LEU A 211 -0.85 15.55 0.87
C LEU A 211 -2.01 14.78 0.25
N ILE A 212 -3.18 14.71 0.89
CA ILE A 212 -4.39 14.12 0.29
C ILE A 212 -4.85 14.95 -0.92
N GLU A 213 -4.74 16.28 -0.86
CA GLU A 213 -5.03 17.13 -2.02
C GLU A 213 -4.06 16.90 -3.18
N ILE A 214 -2.76 16.78 -2.88
CA ILE A 214 -1.73 16.45 -3.89
C ILE A 214 -2.04 15.09 -4.53
N ARG A 215 -2.33 14.06 -3.72
CA ARG A 215 -2.73 12.73 -4.17
C ARG A 215 -3.93 12.78 -5.12
N THR A 216 -4.93 13.60 -4.77
CA THR A 216 -6.13 13.82 -5.58
C THR A 216 -5.80 14.50 -6.92
N LYS A 217 -4.91 15.51 -6.92
CA LYS A 217 -4.43 16.18 -8.14
C LYS A 217 -3.62 15.23 -9.06
N MET A 218 -3.02 14.18 -8.51
CA MET A 218 -2.37 13.10 -9.27
C MET A 218 -3.38 12.05 -9.82
N GLY A 219 -4.68 12.26 -9.60
CA GLY A 219 -5.76 11.35 -10.01
C GLY A 219 -5.84 10.07 -9.17
N ILE A 220 -5.22 10.05 -7.99
CA ILE A 220 -5.31 8.94 -7.04
C ILE A 220 -6.38 9.29 -6.01
N HIS A 221 -7.52 8.60 -6.06
CA HIS A 221 -8.65 8.83 -5.16
C HIS A 221 -8.78 7.76 -4.06
N SER A 222 -7.90 6.75 -4.08
CA SER A 222 -7.82 5.65 -3.13
C SER A 222 -6.57 5.76 -2.23
N GLY A 223 -6.51 4.92 -1.20
CA GLY A 223 -5.44 4.88 -0.19
C GLY A 223 -5.92 5.25 1.23
N GLY A 224 -7.16 5.68 1.43
CA GLY A 224 -7.66 6.13 2.73
C GLY A 224 -6.91 7.37 3.26
N VAL A 225 -7.22 7.78 4.49
CA VAL A 225 -6.55 8.90 5.17
C VAL A 225 -5.86 8.37 6.42
N PRO A 226 -4.52 8.42 6.50
CA PRO A 226 -3.77 8.05 7.70
C PRO A 226 -4.30 8.74 8.96
N PRO A 227 -4.35 8.06 10.12
CA PRO A 227 -4.65 8.72 11.39
C PRO A 227 -3.58 9.78 11.68
N CYS A 228 -4.03 10.95 12.13
CA CYS A 228 -3.17 12.03 12.60
C CYS A 228 -3.73 12.52 13.94
N GLU A 229 -2.85 12.84 14.88
CA GLU A 229 -3.24 13.53 16.11
C GLU A 229 -3.00 15.03 15.90
N GLU A 230 -3.99 15.85 16.24
CA GLU A 230 -3.77 17.29 16.37
C GLU A 230 -2.81 17.48 17.55
N GLN A 231 -1.60 18.00 17.27
CA GLN A 231 -0.76 18.43 18.37
C GLN A 231 -1.47 19.58 19.09
N PRO A 232 -1.54 19.57 20.43
CA PRO A 232 -2.06 20.72 21.15
C PRO A 232 -1.28 21.95 20.69
N ASN A 233 -2.01 22.94 20.20
CA ASN A 233 -1.49 24.20 19.69
C ASN A 233 -0.42 24.73 20.67
N GLN A 234 0.85 24.79 20.25
CA GLN A 234 1.92 25.44 21.03
C GLN A 234 1.57 26.92 21.35
N THR A 235 0.65 27.51 20.59
CA THR A 235 0.09 28.85 20.82
C THR A 235 -0.79 28.93 22.07
N ASP A 236 -1.53 27.88 22.45
CA ASP A 236 -2.36 27.91 23.66
C ASP A 236 -1.53 27.68 24.92
N THR A 237 -0.56 26.76 24.87
CA THR A 237 0.35 26.51 26.00
C THR A 237 1.22 27.72 26.31
N SER A 238 1.68 28.45 25.28
CA SER A 238 2.47 29.68 25.49
C SER A 238 1.62 30.86 25.98
N LYS A 239 0.36 30.98 25.56
CA LYS A 239 -0.56 32.01 26.07
C LYS A 239 -0.96 31.74 27.52
N GLU A 240 -1.26 30.50 27.88
CA GLU A 240 -1.59 30.13 29.25
C GLU A 240 -0.41 30.36 30.20
N GLN A 241 0.80 29.98 29.78
CA GLN A 241 2.04 30.27 30.52
C GLN A 241 2.29 31.78 30.67
N LEU A 242 2.04 32.56 29.61
CA LEU A 242 2.18 34.01 29.64
C LEU A 242 1.14 34.67 30.58
N ILE A 243 -0.10 34.18 30.56
CA ILE A 243 -1.17 34.64 31.46
C ILE A 243 -0.79 34.33 32.91
N GLU A 244 -0.34 33.10 33.20
CA GLU A 244 0.13 32.72 34.54
C GLU A 244 1.28 33.61 35.03
N GLU A 245 2.26 33.89 34.16
CA GLU A 245 3.39 34.74 34.51
C GLU A 245 2.96 36.18 34.81
N VAL A 246 2.06 36.74 33.99
CA VAL A 246 1.51 38.10 34.17
C VAL A 246 0.70 38.17 35.45
N VAL A 247 -0.22 37.23 35.69
CA VAL A 247 -1.02 37.17 36.92
C VAL A 247 -0.11 37.10 38.15
N ARG A 248 0.93 36.26 38.12
CA ARG A 248 1.89 36.15 39.22
C ARG A 248 2.63 37.46 39.49
N LYS A 249 3.11 38.15 38.44
CA LYS A 249 3.82 39.43 38.58
C LYS A 249 2.90 40.53 39.14
N VAL A 250 1.69 40.67 38.58
CA VAL A 250 0.71 41.66 39.04
C VAL A 250 0.31 41.41 40.49
N THR A 251 0.04 40.15 40.86
CA THR A 251 -0.32 39.79 42.24
C THR A 251 0.81 40.12 43.22
N ALA A 252 2.07 39.84 42.85
CA ALA A 252 3.22 40.17 43.68
C ALA A 252 3.43 41.69 43.85
N GLU A 253 3.17 42.50 42.82
CA GLU A 253 3.24 43.96 42.92
C GLU A 253 2.11 44.55 43.78
N ILE A 254 0.89 44.04 43.64
CA ILE A 254 -0.25 44.50 44.46
C ILE A 254 -0.01 44.17 45.94
N LEU A 255 0.45 42.96 46.25
CA LEU A 255 0.77 42.55 47.63
C LEU A 255 1.89 43.40 48.26
N LYS A 256 2.84 43.91 47.46
CA LYS A 256 3.88 44.85 47.94
C LYS A 256 3.32 46.24 48.26
N LYS A 257 2.26 46.68 47.60
CA LYS A 257 1.61 47.99 47.83
C LYS A 257 0.59 47.97 48.98
N LEU A 258 0.25 46.79 49.49
CA LEU A 258 -0.68 46.57 50.62
C LEU A 258 0.03 46.41 51.98
N LYS A 259 1.36 46.55 52.03
CA LYS A 259 2.17 46.68 53.26
C LYS A 259 2.59 48.12 53.45
#